data_AF-A0A7C5PQ17-F1
#
_entry.id   AF-A0A7C5PQ17-F1
#
_cell.length_a   1.000
_cell.length_b   1.000
_cell.length_c   1.000
_cell.angle_alpha   90.00
_cell.angle_beta   90.00
_cell.angle_gamma   90.00
#
_symmetry.space_group_name_H-M   'P 1'
#
loop_
_entity.id
_entity.type
_entity.pdbx_description
1 polymer ?
#
loop_
_entity_poly.entity_id
_entity_poly.type
_entity_poly.pdbx_seq_one_letter_code
_entity_poly.pdbx_strand_id
1 'polypeptide(L)'
;MAEIPKVPRSRRLLQWAAFLVVLLIGGQFTLWVLPYLEGRPPSVPRPPGVEAFLPINSFLALRHLFATGRVDPVHPAGLAIFLGILVMSFALPRSFCSHLCPVGLLSELLGRTGVRLFGGNLRLPKAADFPLRGIKFLLLGFFTWAIWFQMSAADVADFLDSPYARVVDVKMWLFFARPSNLTLLVLAFLVLASLAIRDFWCRYLCPYGALLGILGIFSPWKITRRESKCTQCLACTQACPARLKVHERTRVTSPECTACQDCVAACPEKGCLALALPGGKAPILRPALGVLLALALYAGVTGLVGLTGGWKTCVTPAEYQRRIPEIQSPLYTHPMGLNPAERGPEKKGRE
;
A
#
# COMPACT_ATOMS: atom_id res chain seq x y z
N MET A 1 29.03 -15.43 -5.63
CA MET A 1 27.63 -15.46 -5.15
C MET A 1 27.18 -14.02 -4.92
N ALA A 2 25.95 -13.65 -5.30
CA ALA A 2 25.46 -12.29 -5.04
C ALA A 2 25.33 -12.06 -3.52
N GLU A 3 26.04 -11.09 -2.98
CA GLU A 3 25.97 -10.77 -1.55
C GLU A 3 24.60 -10.14 -1.24
N ILE A 4 23.91 -10.68 -0.23
CA ILE A 4 22.60 -10.18 0.18
C ILE A 4 22.80 -8.88 0.97
N PRO A 5 22.27 -7.73 0.49
CA PRO A 5 22.50 -6.46 1.16
C PRO A 5 21.95 -6.45 2.58
N LYS A 6 22.72 -5.89 3.52
CA LYS A 6 22.30 -5.72 4.92
C LYS A 6 21.08 -4.80 4.99
N VAL A 7 20.11 -5.17 5.82
CA VAL A 7 18.96 -4.32 6.15
C VAL A 7 19.24 -3.56 7.43
N PRO A 8 18.94 -2.26 7.50
CA PRO A 8 18.96 -1.53 8.77
C PRO A 8 18.11 -2.24 9.83
N ARG A 9 18.70 -2.55 11.00
CA ARG A 9 18.00 -3.27 12.09
C ARG A 9 16.69 -2.59 12.49
N SER A 10 16.68 -1.26 12.59
CA SER A 10 15.48 -0.47 12.90
C SER A 10 14.35 -0.67 11.89
N ARG A 11 14.67 -0.74 10.58
CA ARG A 11 13.67 -1.01 9.55
C ARG A 11 13.12 -2.42 9.68
N ARG A 12 13.99 -3.41 9.88
CA ARG A 12 13.56 -4.81 10.00
C ARG A 12 12.64 -5.02 11.20
N LEU A 13 12.97 -4.40 12.34
CA LEU A 13 12.13 -4.44 13.54
C LEU A 13 10.75 -3.84 13.26
N LEU A 14 10.69 -2.66 12.63
CA LEU A 14 9.42 -2.03 12.28
C LEU A 14 8.60 -2.87 11.30
N GLN A 15 9.23 -3.43 10.27
CA GLN A 15 8.54 -4.29 9.30
C GLN A 15 7.86 -5.49 10.00
N TRP A 16 8.58 -6.18 10.89
CA TRP A 16 8.02 -7.31 11.64
C TRP A 16 6.93 -6.88 12.63
N ALA A 17 7.11 -5.74 13.31
CA ALA A 17 6.08 -5.19 14.19
C ALA A 17 4.79 -4.85 13.41
N ALA A 18 4.91 -4.17 12.26
CA ALA A 18 3.78 -3.86 11.40
C ALA A 18 3.11 -5.12 10.84
N PHE A 19 3.90 -6.12 10.44
CA PHE A 19 3.39 -7.42 9.99
C PHE A 19 2.63 -8.14 11.10
N LEU A 20 3.13 -8.15 12.33
CA LEU A 20 2.44 -8.73 13.48
C LEU A 20 1.12 -7.99 13.76
N VAL A 21 1.10 -6.67 13.73
CA VAL A 21 -0.13 -5.87 13.87
C VAL A 21 -1.17 -6.26 12.82
N VAL A 22 -0.75 -6.44 11.56
CA VAL A 22 -1.62 -6.91 10.48
C VAL A 22 -2.19 -8.30 10.77
N LEU A 23 -1.38 -9.24 11.26
CA LEU A 23 -1.85 -10.58 11.63
C LEU A 23 -2.86 -10.53 12.79
N LEU A 24 -2.62 -9.67 13.79
CA LEU A 24 -3.54 -9.47 14.91
C LEU A 24 -4.87 -8.87 14.45
N ILE A 25 -4.84 -7.86 13.57
CA ILE A 25 -6.04 -7.28 12.95
C ILE A 25 -6.81 -8.36 12.16
N GLY A 26 -6.10 -9.16 11.35
CA GLY A 26 -6.73 -10.23 10.57
C GLY A 26 -7.35 -11.32 11.46
N GLY A 27 -6.67 -11.71 12.54
CA GLY A 27 -7.18 -12.64 13.54
C GLY A 27 -8.43 -12.10 14.24
N GLN A 28 -8.37 -10.87 14.76
CA GLN A 28 -9.51 -10.22 15.39
C GLN A 28 -10.69 -10.06 14.43
N PHE A 29 -10.44 -9.65 13.18
CA PHE A 29 -11.48 -9.54 12.16
C PHE A 29 -12.12 -10.89 11.82
N THR A 30 -11.32 -11.95 11.78
CA THR A 30 -11.81 -13.33 11.57
C THR A 30 -12.72 -13.78 12.72
N LEU A 31 -12.30 -13.54 13.97
CA LEU A 31 -13.12 -13.82 15.17
C LEU A 31 -14.39 -12.96 15.23
N TRP A 32 -14.38 -11.79 14.59
CA TRP A 32 -15.54 -10.91 14.46
C TRP A 32 -16.52 -11.38 13.37
N VAL A 33 -16.01 -11.86 12.23
CA VAL A 33 -16.84 -12.14 11.05
C VAL A 33 -17.48 -13.54 11.06
N LEU A 34 -16.77 -14.55 11.58
CA LEU A 34 -17.25 -15.94 11.60
C LEU A 34 -18.57 -16.09 12.39
N PRO A 35 -18.74 -15.52 13.60
CA PRO A 35 -20.01 -15.58 14.31
C PRO A 35 -21.17 -15.00 13.51
N TYR A 36 -20.96 -13.87 12.82
CA TYR A 36 -22.00 -13.27 12.00
C TYR A 36 -22.42 -14.14 10.82
N LEU A 37 -21.48 -14.86 10.19
CA LEU A 37 -21.80 -15.82 9.13
C LEU A 37 -22.61 -17.01 9.64
N GLU A 38 -22.48 -17.34 10.93
CA GLU A 38 -23.27 -18.36 11.62
C GLU A 38 -24.59 -17.82 12.22
N GLY A 39 -24.91 -16.54 11.98
CA GLY A 39 -26.13 -15.92 12.47
C GLY A 39 -26.12 -15.56 13.96
N ARG A 40 -24.94 -15.44 14.59
CA ARG A 40 -24.78 -15.08 16.01
C ARG A 40 -23.89 -13.84 16.20
N PRO A 41 -24.07 -13.04 17.27
CA PRO A 41 -23.23 -11.88 17.51
C PRO A 41 -21.80 -12.28 17.89
N PRO A 42 -20.77 -11.52 17.49
CA PRO A 42 -19.38 -11.78 17.87
C PRO A 42 -19.06 -11.32 19.30
N SER A 43 -18.05 -11.94 19.90
CA SER A 43 -17.54 -11.59 21.23
C SER A 43 -16.45 -10.51 21.21
N VAL A 44 -15.88 -10.22 20.05
CA VAL A 44 -14.83 -9.21 19.85
C VAL A 44 -15.38 -8.07 18.97
N PRO A 45 -14.90 -6.83 19.12
CA PRO A 45 -15.30 -5.74 18.24
C PRO A 45 -14.61 -5.82 16.87
N ARG A 46 -15.21 -5.20 15.84
CA ARG A 46 -14.59 -5.02 14.52
C ARG A 46 -13.32 -4.16 14.65
N PRO A 47 -12.13 -4.63 14.24
CA PRO A 47 -10.93 -3.79 14.23
C PRO A 47 -10.99 -2.76 13.09
N PRO A 48 -10.95 -1.43 13.37
CA PRO A 48 -10.99 -0.41 12.31
C PRO A 48 -9.80 -0.49 11.34
N GLY A 49 -8.67 -1.03 11.81
CA GLY A 49 -7.47 -1.22 10.98
C GLY A 49 -7.66 -2.15 9.78
N VAL A 50 -8.75 -2.92 9.71
CA VAL A 50 -9.07 -3.75 8.52
C VAL A 50 -9.29 -2.90 7.27
N GLU A 51 -9.70 -1.64 7.43
CA GLU A 51 -9.94 -0.72 6.32
C GLU A 51 -8.66 -0.35 5.55
N ALA A 52 -7.48 -0.62 6.13
CA ALA A 52 -6.19 -0.49 5.43
C ALA A 52 -6.09 -1.34 4.16
N PHE A 53 -6.89 -2.41 4.06
CA PHE A 53 -6.92 -3.32 2.92
C PHE A 53 -7.93 -2.92 1.84
N LEU A 54 -8.59 -1.77 1.98
CA LEU A 54 -9.59 -1.25 1.04
C LEU A 54 -9.11 0.04 0.31
N PRO A 55 -7.96 0.02 -0.40
CA PRO A 55 -7.37 1.24 -0.96
C PRO A 55 -8.24 1.93 -2.02
N ILE A 56 -9.06 1.16 -2.75
CA ILE A 56 -10.00 1.73 -3.74
C ILE A 56 -11.12 2.47 -3.03
N ASN A 57 -11.66 1.90 -1.94
CA ASN A 57 -12.67 2.57 -1.12
C ASN A 57 -12.11 3.85 -0.49
N SER A 58 -10.88 3.82 0.05
CA SER A 58 -10.22 5.02 0.56
C SER A 58 -10.01 6.09 -0.52
N PHE A 59 -9.77 5.69 -1.76
CA PHE A 59 -9.60 6.63 -2.87
C PHE A 59 -10.93 7.25 -3.33
N LEU A 60 -12.03 6.49 -3.30
CA LEU A 60 -13.39 7.01 -3.46
C LEU A 60 -13.75 7.97 -2.31
N ALA A 61 -13.47 7.59 -1.06
CA ALA A 61 -13.68 8.45 0.11
C ALA A 61 -12.86 9.75 0.03
N LEU A 62 -11.65 9.70 -0.54
CA LEU A 62 -10.87 10.90 -0.82
C LEU A 62 -11.58 11.81 -1.82
N ARG A 63 -12.06 11.28 -2.95
CA ARG A 63 -12.83 12.07 -3.92
C ARG A 63 -14.10 12.66 -3.28
N HIS A 64 -14.81 11.87 -2.48
CA HIS A 64 -15.99 12.33 -1.75
C HIS A 64 -15.65 13.50 -0.82
N LEU A 65 -14.55 13.42 -0.08
CA LEU A 65 -14.06 14.49 0.78
C LEU A 65 -13.77 15.77 -0.01
N PHE A 66 -13.12 15.65 -1.18
CA PHE A 66 -12.86 16.81 -2.05
C PHE A 66 -14.14 17.45 -2.61
N ALA A 67 -15.14 16.64 -2.95
CA ALA A 67 -16.38 17.13 -3.56
C ALA A 67 -17.34 17.76 -2.53
N THR A 68 -17.39 17.21 -1.30
CA THR A 68 -18.42 17.56 -0.31
C THR A 68 -17.89 18.22 0.96
N GLY A 69 -16.57 18.16 1.19
CA GLY A 69 -15.94 18.55 2.45
C GLY A 69 -16.23 17.59 3.62
N ARG A 70 -16.89 16.45 3.38
CA ARG A 70 -17.29 15.48 4.42
C ARG A 70 -16.56 14.15 4.28
N VAL A 71 -16.19 13.57 5.42
CA VAL A 71 -15.61 12.23 5.51
C VAL A 71 -16.72 11.18 5.36
N ASP A 72 -16.45 10.12 4.61
CA ASP A 72 -17.33 8.96 4.50
C ASP A 72 -17.53 8.30 5.88
N PRO A 73 -18.78 8.19 6.38
CA PRO A 73 -19.03 7.60 7.70
C PRO A 73 -18.95 6.08 7.70
N VAL A 74 -18.94 5.42 6.54
CA VAL A 74 -18.93 3.94 6.45
C VAL A 74 -17.54 3.39 6.74
N HIS A 75 -16.49 3.88 6.07
CA HIS A 75 -15.09 3.47 6.28
C HIS A 75 -14.14 4.66 6.54
N PRO A 76 -14.35 5.41 7.63
CA PRO A 76 -13.57 6.62 7.90
C PRO A 76 -12.11 6.31 8.29
N ALA A 77 -11.83 5.16 8.91
CA ALA A 77 -10.47 4.76 9.25
C ALA A 77 -9.64 4.45 7.99
N GLY A 78 -10.26 3.91 6.95
CA GLY A 78 -9.65 3.66 5.65
C GLY A 78 -9.13 4.93 5.00
N LEU A 79 -9.90 6.03 5.06
CA LEU A 79 -9.46 7.35 4.60
C LEU A 79 -8.30 7.89 5.46
N ALA A 80 -8.42 7.78 6.79
CA ALA A 80 -7.38 8.24 7.72
C ALA A 80 -6.03 7.54 7.48
N ILE A 81 -6.05 6.21 7.36
CA ILE A 81 -4.88 5.38 7.08
C ILE A 81 -4.29 5.75 5.71
N PHE A 82 -5.14 5.89 4.69
CA PHE A 82 -4.72 6.28 3.35
C PHE A 82 -4.02 7.65 3.34
N LEU A 83 -4.60 8.67 3.99
CA LEU A 83 -3.99 10.00 4.13
C LEU A 83 -2.66 9.93 4.88
N GLY A 84 -2.58 9.15 5.96
CA GLY A 84 -1.34 8.94 6.70
C GLY A 84 -0.22 8.35 5.82
N ILE A 85 -0.57 7.41 4.94
CA ILE A 85 0.38 6.82 3.98
C ILE A 85 0.80 7.83 2.90
N LEU A 86 -0.12 8.67 2.41
CA LEU A 86 0.21 9.72 1.45
C LEU A 86 1.18 10.74 2.07
N VAL A 87 0.90 11.22 3.30
CA VAL A 87 1.76 12.17 4.03
C VAL A 87 3.13 11.56 4.28
N MET A 88 3.17 10.31 4.76
CA MET A 88 4.42 9.56 4.97
C MET A 88 5.22 9.46 3.66
N SER A 89 4.58 9.20 2.52
CA SER A 89 5.24 9.04 1.22
C SER A 89 5.64 10.36 0.56
N PHE A 90 4.91 11.44 0.86
CA PHE A 90 5.25 12.80 0.47
C PHE A 90 6.47 13.31 1.26
N ALA A 91 6.61 12.96 2.54
CA ALA A 91 7.77 13.35 3.33
C ALA A 91 9.01 12.49 3.05
N LEU A 92 8.83 11.16 2.91
CA LEU A 92 9.91 10.22 2.56
C LEU A 92 9.46 9.33 1.41
N PRO A 93 10.18 9.31 0.27
CA PRO A 93 9.65 8.78 -0.98
C PRO A 93 9.33 7.29 -0.87
N ARG A 94 8.06 6.91 -1.13
CA ARG A 94 7.54 5.54 -1.03
C ARG A 94 7.95 4.80 0.25
N SER A 95 8.12 5.53 1.37
CA SER A 95 8.62 4.93 2.61
C SER A 95 7.66 3.89 3.19
N PHE A 96 6.33 4.04 3.01
CA PHE A 96 5.34 3.04 3.43
C PHE A 96 5.65 1.65 2.90
N CYS A 97 5.96 1.54 1.60
CA CYS A 97 6.23 0.27 0.93
C CYS A 97 7.39 -0.52 1.55
N SER A 98 8.40 0.17 2.09
CA SER A 98 9.59 -0.48 2.68
C SER A 98 9.55 -0.59 4.21
N HIS A 99 8.68 0.15 4.90
CA HIS A 99 8.66 0.24 6.36
C HIS A 99 7.44 -0.42 7.01
N LEU A 100 6.24 -0.21 6.46
CA LEU A 100 4.97 -0.62 7.11
C LEU A 100 4.17 -1.62 6.28
N CYS A 101 4.33 -1.63 4.95
CA CYS A 101 3.54 -2.49 4.08
C CYS A 101 3.87 -3.99 4.29
N PRO A 102 2.89 -4.84 4.67
CA PRO A 102 3.14 -6.27 4.88
C PRO A 102 3.51 -6.99 3.59
N VAL A 103 2.90 -6.61 2.46
CA VAL A 103 3.23 -7.15 1.12
C VAL A 103 4.65 -6.77 0.71
N GLY A 104 5.12 -5.58 1.13
CA GLY A 104 6.50 -5.15 0.93
C GLY A 104 7.49 -6.03 1.70
N LEU A 105 7.21 -6.35 2.96
CA LEU A 105 8.03 -7.29 3.73
C LEU A 105 8.08 -8.67 3.07
N LEU A 106 6.91 -9.24 2.73
CA LEU A 106 6.83 -10.56 2.09
C LEU A 106 7.59 -10.58 0.76
N SER A 107 7.41 -9.57 -0.08
CA SER A 107 8.12 -9.45 -1.36
C SER A 107 9.64 -9.33 -1.17
N GLU A 108 10.10 -8.58 -0.16
CA GLU A 108 11.51 -8.46 0.16
C GLU A 108 12.10 -9.80 0.63
N LEU A 109 11.37 -10.53 1.48
CA LEU A 109 11.76 -11.86 1.96
C LEU A 109 11.84 -12.87 0.81
N LEU A 110 10.82 -12.93 -0.04
CA LEU A 110 10.81 -13.79 -1.23
C LEU A 110 11.97 -13.46 -2.16
N GLY A 111 12.19 -12.18 -2.48
CA GLY A 111 13.30 -11.77 -3.33
C GLY A 111 14.67 -12.16 -2.76
N ARG A 112 14.86 -12.05 -1.43
CA ARG A 112 16.09 -12.49 -0.75
C ARG A 112 16.22 -14.02 -0.74
N THR A 113 15.14 -14.75 -0.53
CA THR A 113 15.12 -16.22 -0.62
C THR A 113 15.46 -16.66 -2.03
N GLY A 114 14.96 -15.99 -3.06
CA GLY A 114 15.35 -16.23 -4.45
C GLY A 114 16.84 -16.09 -4.71
N VAL A 115 17.52 -15.09 -4.12
CA VAL A 115 18.99 -14.97 -4.21
C VAL A 115 19.70 -16.17 -3.58
N ARG A 116 19.18 -16.70 -2.46
CA ARG A 116 19.75 -17.88 -1.79
C ARG A 116 19.55 -19.15 -2.59
N LEU A 117 18.37 -19.32 -3.20
CA LEU A 117 18.01 -20.53 -3.95
C LEU A 117 18.65 -20.57 -5.34
N PHE A 118 18.68 -19.44 -6.05
CA PHE A 118 19.10 -19.37 -7.46
C PHE A 118 20.46 -18.67 -7.66
N GLY A 119 21.14 -18.28 -6.59
CA GLY A 119 22.42 -17.54 -6.63
C GLY A 119 22.30 -16.06 -7.05
N GLY A 120 21.10 -15.59 -7.37
CA GLY A 120 20.79 -14.22 -7.78
C GLY A 120 19.31 -14.02 -8.14
N ASN A 121 18.91 -12.78 -8.42
CA ASN A 121 17.59 -12.49 -9.00
C ASN A 121 17.71 -12.21 -10.50
N LEU A 122 16.69 -12.63 -11.27
CA LEU A 122 16.59 -12.36 -12.70
C LEU A 122 16.59 -10.85 -12.98
N ARG A 123 17.48 -10.42 -13.88
CA ARG A 123 17.58 -9.04 -14.37
C ARG A 123 16.97 -8.96 -15.76
N LEU A 124 15.75 -8.44 -15.84
CA LEU A 124 15.11 -8.19 -17.13
C LEU A 124 15.86 -7.10 -17.91
N PRO A 125 15.99 -7.23 -19.25
CA PRO A 125 16.56 -6.19 -20.08
C PRO A 125 15.70 -4.92 -20.00
N LYS A 126 16.32 -3.75 -20.18
CA LYS A 126 15.64 -2.44 -20.05
C LYS A 126 14.40 -2.34 -20.94
N ALA A 127 14.45 -2.92 -22.14
CA ALA A 127 13.35 -2.94 -23.10
C ALA A 127 12.10 -3.67 -22.59
N ALA A 128 12.26 -4.69 -21.73
CA ALA A 128 11.14 -5.39 -21.10
C ALA A 128 10.76 -4.76 -19.75
N ASP A 129 11.75 -4.35 -18.95
CA ASP A 129 11.53 -3.78 -17.62
C ASP A 129 10.81 -2.41 -17.65
N PHE A 130 10.99 -1.62 -18.72
CA PHE A 130 10.32 -0.33 -18.87
C PHE A 130 8.80 -0.45 -19.09
N PRO A 131 8.30 -1.17 -20.13
CA PRO A 131 6.86 -1.31 -20.35
C PRO A 131 6.15 -2.03 -19.20
N LEU A 132 6.77 -3.06 -18.61
CA LEU A 132 6.21 -3.75 -17.45
C LEU A 132 6.03 -2.82 -16.24
N ARG A 133 6.96 -1.88 -16.02
CA ARG A 133 6.81 -0.86 -14.97
C ARG A 133 5.72 0.15 -15.30
N GLY A 134 5.38 0.34 -16.58
CA GLY A 134 4.27 1.17 -17.03
C GLY A 134 2.91 0.63 -16.58
N ILE A 135 2.76 -0.70 -16.44
CA ILE A 135 1.48 -1.35 -16.10
C ILE A 135 0.87 -0.78 -14.81
N LYS A 136 1.63 -0.67 -13.71
CA LYS A 136 1.10 -0.07 -12.47
C LYS A 136 0.64 1.38 -12.63
N PHE A 137 1.25 2.14 -13.54
CA PHE A 137 0.83 3.52 -13.83
C PHE A 137 -0.42 3.55 -14.72
N LEU A 138 -0.56 2.59 -15.64
CA LEU A 138 -1.80 2.40 -16.40
C LEU A 138 -2.95 2.00 -15.47
N LEU A 139 -2.73 1.08 -14.53
CA LEU A 139 -3.73 0.70 -13.53
C LEU A 139 -4.13 1.90 -12.65
N LEU A 140 -3.14 2.67 -12.16
CA LEU A 140 -3.42 3.90 -11.42
C LEU A 140 -4.20 4.91 -12.27
N GLY A 141 -3.82 5.07 -13.53
CA GLY A 141 -4.48 5.95 -14.50
C GLY A 141 -5.92 5.54 -14.74
N PHE A 142 -6.20 4.24 -14.89
CA PHE A 142 -7.55 3.69 -15.00
C PHE A 142 -8.40 4.02 -13.77
N PHE A 143 -7.91 3.72 -12.55
CA PHE A 143 -8.67 4.04 -11.33
C PHE A 143 -8.86 5.55 -11.14
N THR A 144 -7.84 6.36 -11.47
CA THR A 144 -7.96 7.82 -11.40
C THR A 144 -8.97 8.33 -12.41
N TRP A 145 -8.93 7.85 -13.66
CA TRP A 145 -9.88 8.22 -14.70
C TRP A 145 -11.32 7.83 -14.32
N ALA A 146 -11.54 6.57 -13.94
CA ALA A 146 -12.85 6.08 -13.54
C ALA A 146 -13.39 6.85 -12.33
N ILE A 147 -12.56 7.01 -11.29
CA ILE A 147 -13.00 7.61 -10.04
C ILE A 147 -13.09 9.11 -10.13
N TRP A 148 -12.27 9.85 -10.90
CA TRP A 148 -12.24 11.33 -10.93
C TRP A 148 -12.90 11.98 -12.14
N PHE A 149 -13.02 11.27 -13.26
CA PHE A 149 -13.55 11.83 -14.51
C PHE A 149 -14.83 11.14 -14.97
N GLN A 150 -14.98 9.84 -14.74
CA GLN A 150 -16.14 9.10 -15.21
C GLN A 150 -17.33 9.17 -14.23
N MET A 151 -17.10 8.93 -12.94
CA MET A 151 -18.17 9.02 -11.92
C MET A 151 -18.50 10.47 -11.60
N SER A 152 -19.76 10.82 -11.32
CA SER A 152 -20.12 12.12 -10.74
C SER A 152 -19.90 12.12 -9.22
N ALA A 153 -19.97 13.29 -8.57
CA ALA A 153 -19.90 13.35 -7.10
C ALA A 153 -21.06 12.59 -6.43
N ALA A 154 -22.25 12.60 -7.05
CA ALA A 154 -23.41 11.86 -6.58
C ALA A 154 -23.19 10.35 -6.70
N ASP A 155 -22.66 9.85 -7.82
CA ASP A 155 -22.40 8.41 -8.01
C ASP A 155 -21.40 7.87 -6.99
N VAL A 156 -20.39 8.67 -6.62
CA VAL A 156 -19.42 8.31 -5.58
C VAL A 156 -20.10 8.21 -4.22
N ALA A 157 -20.98 9.16 -3.87
CA ALA A 157 -21.73 9.14 -2.62
C ALA A 157 -22.69 7.93 -2.56
N ASP A 158 -23.44 7.68 -3.64
CA ASP A 158 -24.36 6.54 -3.75
C ASP A 158 -23.61 5.20 -3.65
N PHE A 159 -22.42 5.10 -4.25
CA PHE A 159 -21.59 3.90 -4.11
C PHE A 159 -21.10 3.70 -2.67
N LEU A 160 -20.61 4.75 -2.01
CA LEU A 160 -20.11 4.67 -0.63
C LEU A 160 -21.21 4.34 0.39
N ASP A 161 -22.46 4.75 0.14
CA ASP A 161 -23.61 4.42 0.99
C ASP A 161 -24.25 3.05 0.65
N SER A 162 -23.84 2.43 -0.46
CA SER A 162 -24.44 1.19 -0.94
C SER A 162 -24.36 0.04 0.07
N PRO A 163 -25.31 -0.91 0.03
CA PRO A 163 -25.23 -2.13 0.85
C PRO A 163 -23.91 -2.88 0.69
N TYR A 164 -23.35 -2.89 -0.53
CA TYR A 164 -22.05 -3.48 -0.83
C TYR A 164 -20.92 -2.79 -0.05
N ALA A 165 -20.86 -1.45 -0.09
CA ALA A 165 -19.82 -0.69 0.60
C ALA A 165 -19.83 -0.96 2.11
N ARG A 166 -21.00 -1.09 2.72
CA ARG A 166 -21.15 -1.36 4.17
C ARG A 166 -20.55 -2.70 4.63
N VAL A 167 -20.34 -3.66 3.74
CA VAL A 167 -19.77 -4.99 4.04
C VAL A 167 -18.57 -5.36 3.15
N VAL A 168 -17.95 -4.38 2.48
CA VAL A 168 -16.89 -4.62 1.48
C VAL A 168 -15.63 -5.25 2.09
N ASP A 169 -15.34 -4.95 3.35
CA ASP A 169 -14.28 -5.57 4.15
C ASP A 169 -14.54 -7.07 4.39
N VAL A 170 -15.78 -7.44 4.68
CA VAL A 170 -16.21 -8.84 4.82
C VAL A 170 -16.12 -9.55 3.46
N LYS A 171 -16.56 -8.92 2.37
CA LYS A 171 -16.41 -9.46 1.01
C LYS A 171 -14.95 -9.71 0.65
N MET A 172 -14.08 -8.75 0.96
CA MET A 172 -12.63 -8.89 0.77
C MET A 172 -12.08 -10.06 1.59
N TRP A 173 -12.49 -10.20 2.85
CA TRP A 173 -12.06 -11.33 3.68
C TRP A 173 -12.54 -12.67 3.11
N LEU A 174 -13.82 -12.78 2.72
CA LEU A 174 -14.39 -13.98 2.12
C LEU A 174 -13.65 -14.42 0.84
N PHE A 175 -13.23 -13.46 0.01
CA PHE A 175 -12.46 -13.71 -1.20
C PHE A 175 -11.14 -14.46 -0.93
N PHE A 176 -10.47 -14.15 0.20
CA PHE A 176 -9.22 -14.80 0.58
C PHE A 176 -9.41 -16.00 1.52
N ALA A 177 -10.46 -16.02 2.34
CA ALA A 177 -10.77 -17.12 3.25
C ALA A 177 -11.30 -18.36 2.50
N ARG A 178 -11.98 -18.14 1.36
CA ARG A 178 -12.45 -19.20 0.45
C ARG A 178 -11.89 -18.95 -0.96
N PRO A 179 -10.57 -19.11 -1.16
CA PRO A 179 -9.93 -18.74 -2.41
C PRO A 179 -10.36 -19.68 -3.54
N SER A 180 -10.70 -19.12 -4.69
CA SER A 180 -10.96 -19.90 -5.90
C SER A 180 -9.66 -20.52 -6.47
N ASN A 181 -9.78 -21.52 -7.34
CA ASN A 181 -8.62 -22.09 -8.05
C ASN A 181 -7.83 -21.03 -8.82
N LEU A 182 -8.53 -20.07 -9.44
CA LEU A 182 -7.89 -18.95 -10.12
C LEU A 182 -7.12 -18.06 -9.13
N THR A 183 -7.70 -17.76 -7.97
CA THR A 183 -7.03 -16.98 -6.91
C THR A 183 -5.74 -17.67 -6.46
N LEU A 184 -5.79 -18.98 -6.21
CA LEU A 184 -4.61 -19.76 -5.81
C LEU A 184 -3.53 -19.76 -6.89
N LEU A 185 -3.91 -19.94 -8.16
CA LEU A 185 -2.99 -19.91 -9.29
C LEU A 185 -2.30 -18.55 -9.43
N VAL A 186 -3.05 -17.44 -9.31
CA VAL A 186 -2.50 -16.08 -9.37
C VAL A 186 -1.55 -15.83 -8.20
N LEU A 187 -1.91 -16.24 -6.97
CA LEU A 187 -1.04 -16.10 -5.80
C LEU A 187 0.25 -16.92 -5.95
N ALA A 188 0.16 -18.16 -6.43
CA ALA A 188 1.31 -19.01 -6.70
C ALA A 188 2.24 -18.36 -7.74
N PHE A 189 1.68 -17.84 -8.83
CA PHE A 189 2.43 -17.09 -9.83
C PHE A 189 3.14 -15.88 -9.22
N LEU A 190 2.45 -15.06 -8.41
CA LEU A 190 3.05 -13.88 -7.76
C LEU A 190 4.20 -14.26 -6.81
N VAL A 191 4.08 -15.37 -6.08
CA VAL A 191 5.14 -15.88 -5.22
C VAL A 191 6.35 -16.30 -6.04
N LEU A 192 6.15 -17.14 -7.06
CA LEU A 192 7.21 -17.62 -7.94
C LEU A 192 7.91 -16.45 -8.67
N ALA A 193 7.13 -15.51 -9.20
CA ALA A 193 7.64 -14.31 -9.84
C ALA A 193 8.44 -13.43 -8.86
N SER A 194 8.04 -13.36 -7.59
CA SER A 194 8.75 -12.59 -6.55
C SER A 194 10.04 -13.26 -6.07
N LEU A 195 10.13 -14.60 -6.16
CA LEU A 195 11.40 -15.32 -5.96
C LEU A 195 12.38 -15.03 -7.11
N ALA A 196 11.90 -15.08 -8.36
CA ALA A 196 12.73 -14.83 -9.54
C ALA A 196 13.13 -13.35 -9.67
N ILE A 197 12.17 -12.43 -9.52
CA ILE A 197 12.33 -10.99 -9.67
C ILE A 197 11.98 -10.31 -8.35
N ARG A 198 12.99 -9.71 -7.73
CA ARG A 198 12.82 -8.99 -6.46
C ARG A 198 11.76 -7.89 -6.57
N ASP A 199 10.83 -7.89 -5.61
CA ASP A 199 9.73 -6.95 -5.48
C ASP A 199 8.77 -6.91 -6.69
N PHE A 200 8.57 -8.05 -7.38
CA PHE A 200 7.78 -8.16 -8.62
C PHE A 200 6.43 -7.42 -8.57
N TRP A 201 5.59 -7.70 -7.57
CA TRP A 201 4.28 -7.05 -7.41
C TRP A 201 4.40 -5.52 -7.28
N CYS A 202 5.23 -5.06 -6.35
CA CYS A 202 5.44 -3.64 -6.08
C CYS A 202 6.10 -2.91 -7.27
N ARG A 203 6.89 -3.63 -8.07
CA ARG A 203 7.60 -3.11 -9.23
C ARG A 203 6.68 -2.92 -10.43
N TYR A 204 5.78 -3.88 -10.71
CA TYR A 204 5.04 -3.91 -11.97
C TYR A 204 3.53 -3.77 -11.85
N LEU A 205 2.90 -4.25 -10.76
CA LEU A 205 1.44 -4.42 -10.69
C LEU A 205 0.75 -3.54 -9.64
N CYS A 206 1.47 -3.01 -8.64
CA CYS A 206 0.86 -2.28 -7.54
C CYS A 206 0.51 -0.81 -7.91
N PRO A 207 -0.77 -0.45 -8.12
CA PRO A 207 -1.17 0.94 -8.43
C PRO A 207 -0.94 1.87 -7.23
N TYR A 208 -1.05 1.32 -6.02
CA TYR A 208 -0.72 2.05 -4.79
C TYR A 208 0.76 2.43 -4.76
N GLY A 209 1.64 1.49 -5.13
CA GLY A 209 3.05 1.77 -5.36
C GLY A 209 3.24 2.91 -6.36
N ALA A 210 2.57 2.85 -7.52
CA ALA A 210 2.62 3.92 -8.53
C ALA A 210 2.31 5.30 -7.91
N LEU A 211 1.17 5.44 -7.23
CA LEU A 211 0.72 6.67 -6.57
C LEU A 211 1.78 7.22 -5.60
N LEU A 212 2.25 6.39 -4.67
CA LEU A 212 3.26 6.80 -3.69
C LEU A 212 4.60 7.16 -4.33
N GLY A 213 4.89 6.66 -5.53
CA GLY A 213 6.10 7.01 -6.29
C GLY A 213 6.03 8.37 -6.93
N ILE A 214 4.86 8.70 -7.48
CA ILE A 214 4.59 10.04 -8.01
C ILE A 214 4.73 11.05 -6.86
N LEU A 215 4.11 10.79 -5.72
CA LEU A 215 4.29 11.62 -4.52
C LEU A 215 5.76 11.69 -4.06
N GLY A 216 6.46 10.56 -4.11
CA GLY A 216 7.88 10.50 -3.77
C GLY A 216 8.80 11.33 -4.68
N ILE A 217 8.38 11.66 -5.91
CA ILE A 217 9.13 12.60 -6.77
C ILE A 217 9.17 13.99 -6.12
N PHE A 218 8.10 14.40 -5.43
CA PHE A 218 8.01 15.69 -4.76
C PHE A 218 8.60 15.69 -3.35
N SER A 219 9.01 14.52 -2.85
CA SER A 219 9.48 14.39 -1.48
C SER A 219 10.74 15.23 -1.18
N PRO A 220 10.76 16.02 -0.09
CA PRO A 220 11.91 16.84 0.25
C PRO A 220 13.09 15.99 0.78
N TRP A 221 12.85 14.97 1.59
CA TRP A 221 13.93 14.05 2.00
C TRP A 221 14.20 13.03 0.91
N LYS A 222 15.42 13.03 0.34
CA LYS A 222 15.84 12.04 -0.67
C LYS A 222 17.23 11.51 -0.34
N ILE A 223 17.51 10.30 -0.83
CA ILE A 223 18.86 9.74 -0.77
C ILE A 223 19.80 10.64 -1.57
N THR A 224 20.79 11.21 -0.89
CA THR A 224 21.73 12.18 -1.43
C THR A 224 23.15 11.68 -1.20
N ARG A 225 23.96 11.73 -2.26
CA ARG A 225 25.37 11.33 -2.31
C ARG A 225 26.25 12.56 -2.12
N ARG A 226 27.24 12.46 -1.23
CA ARG A 226 28.33 13.43 -1.09
C ARG A 226 29.49 12.99 -1.97
N GLU A 227 29.68 13.71 -3.07
CA GLU A 227 30.71 13.40 -4.06
C GLU A 227 32.12 13.36 -3.48
N SER A 228 32.43 14.29 -2.57
CA SER A 228 33.73 14.38 -1.89
C SER A 228 34.11 13.15 -1.05
N LYS A 229 33.14 12.29 -0.71
CA LYS A 229 33.36 11.05 0.05
C LYS A 229 33.14 9.79 -0.80
N CYS A 230 32.84 9.93 -2.09
CA CYS A 230 32.45 8.80 -2.91
C CYS A 230 33.66 8.17 -3.60
N THR A 231 33.92 6.89 -3.32
CA THR A 231 34.99 6.10 -3.96
C THR A 231 34.56 5.39 -5.24
N GLN A 232 33.33 5.62 -5.72
CA GLN A 232 32.75 4.96 -6.91
C GLN A 232 32.76 3.41 -6.86
N CYS A 233 32.81 2.81 -5.66
CA CYS A 233 32.85 1.34 -5.46
C CYS A 233 31.57 0.57 -5.87
N LEU A 234 30.53 1.25 -6.36
CA LEU A 234 29.25 0.68 -6.81
C LEU A 234 28.41 -0.10 -5.78
N ALA A 235 28.86 -0.24 -4.52
CA ALA A 235 28.17 -0.98 -3.47
C ALA A 235 26.71 -0.53 -3.28
N CYS A 236 26.46 0.77 -3.32
CA CYS A 236 25.12 1.35 -3.19
C CYS A 236 24.16 0.94 -4.33
N THR A 237 24.70 0.71 -5.53
CA THR A 237 23.93 0.33 -6.72
C THR A 237 23.62 -1.16 -6.72
N GLN A 238 24.58 -1.99 -6.31
CA GLN A 238 24.34 -3.43 -6.13
C GLN A 238 23.35 -3.69 -4.98
N ALA A 239 23.36 -2.87 -3.93
CA ALA A 239 22.45 -2.99 -2.81
C ALA A 239 21.01 -2.55 -3.09
N CYS A 240 20.77 -1.74 -4.14
CA CYS A 240 19.47 -1.14 -4.38
C CYS A 240 18.44 -2.18 -4.88
N PRO A 241 17.35 -2.45 -4.15
CA PRO A 241 16.33 -3.42 -4.60
C PRO A 241 15.67 -3.03 -5.93
N ALA A 242 15.47 -1.72 -6.14
CA ALA A 242 14.92 -1.17 -7.37
C ALA A 242 15.92 -1.16 -8.55
N ARG A 243 17.17 -1.62 -8.34
CA ARG A 243 18.24 -1.63 -9.34
C ARG A 243 18.55 -0.23 -9.91
N LEU A 244 18.44 0.79 -9.06
CA LEU A 244 18.80 2.16 -9.42
C LEU A 244 20.32 2.30 -9.43
N LYS A 245 20.84 3.03 -10.44
CA LYS A 245 22.22 3.46 -10.47
C LYS A 245 22.45 4.60 -9.48
N VAL A 246 22.57 4.25 -8.19
CA VAL A 246 22.70 5.24 -7.09
C VAL A 246 24.03 5.97 -7.17
N HIS A 247 25.10 5.32 -7.64
CA HIS A 247 26.44 5.92 -7.74
C HIS A 247 26.50 7.09 -8.74
N GLU A 248 25.73 7.03 -9.84
CA GLU A 248 25.65 8.08 -10.87
C GLU A 248 24.76 9.26 -10.44
N ARG A 249 24.12 9.21 -9.26
CA ARG A 249 23.12 10.20 -8.85
C ARG A 249 23.56 10.93 -7.60
N THR A 250 23.71 12.25 -7.71
CA THR A 250 23.88 13.12 -6.54
C THR A 250 22.64 13.10 -5.65
N ARG A 251 21.45 13.05 -6.25
CA ARG A 251 20.18 12.92 -5.53
C ARG A 251 19.26 11.94 -6.24
N VAL A 252 18.75 10.96 -5.53
CA VAL A 252 17.89 9.91 -6.10
C VAL A 252 16.46 10.42 -6.21
N THR A 253 16.03 10.81 -7.43
CA THR A 253 14.70 11.35 -7.73
C THR A 253 13.75 10.37 -8.41
N SER A 254 14.16 9.11 -8.56
CA SER A 254 13.35 8.11 -9.26
C SER A 254 12.11 7.73 -8.46
N PRO A 255 10.94 7.58 -9.13
CA PRO A 255 9.72 7.11 -8.47
C PRO A 255 9.87 5.70 -7.91
N GLU A 256 10.85 4.92 -8.38
CA GLU A 256 11.11 3.56 -7.89
C GLU A 256 11.90 3.50 -6.57
N CYS A 257 12.40 4.64 -6.08
CA CYS A 257 13.08 4.71 -4.80
C CYS A 257 12.08 4.58 -3.65
N THR A 258 12.24 3.57 -2.79
CA THR A 258 11.37 3.31 -1.61
C THR A 258 11.91 3.85 -0.29
N ALA A 259 12.93 4.72 -0.35
CA ALA A 259 13.64 5.23 0.82
C ALA A 259 14.04 4.13 1.84
N CYS A 260 14.29 2.91 1.36
CA CYS A 260 14.57 1.76 2.21
C CYS A 260 15.93 1.87 2.92
N GLN A 261 16.85 2.67 2.36
CA GLN A 261 18.20 2.93 2.86
C GLN A 261 19.16 1.71 2.85
N ASP A 262 18.85 0.66 2.09
CA ASP A 262 19.79 -0.44 1.83
C ASP A 262 21.11 0.08 1.23
N CYS A 263 21.03 1.08 0.34
CA CYS A 263 22.20 1.71 -0.26
C CYS A 263 23.06 2.52 0.73
N VAL A 264 22.43 3.10 1.77
CA VAL A 264 23.12 3.83 2.85
C VAL A 264 23.84 2.82 3.76
N ALA A 265 23.17 1.72 4.10
CA ALA A 265 23.73 0.66 4.94
C ALA A 265 24.87 -0.13 4.27
N ALA A 266 24.83 -0.27 2.94
CA ALA A 266 25.86 -0.95 2.17
C ALA A 266 27.06 -0.06 1.79
N CYS A 267 26.99 1.26 2.00
CA CYS A 267 28.08 2.15 1.64
C CYS A 267 29.26 1.98 2.62
N PRO A 268 30.48 1.66 2.15
CA PRO A 268 31.64 1.53 3.03
C PRO A 268 32.05 2.88 3.63
N GLU A 269 31.78 3.98 2.91
CA GLU A 269 32.15 5.34 3.31
C GLU A 269 31.08 5.98 4.20
N LYS A 270 31.39 6.12 5.49
CA LYS A 270 30.46 6.68 6.49
C LYS A 270 30.06 8.13 6.12
N GLY A 271 28.75 8.32 5.96
CA GLY A 271 28.16 9.62 5.62
C GLY A 271 28.35 10.03 4.16
N CYS A 272 28.77 9.13 3.28
CA CYS A 272 28.77 9.35 1.83
C CYS A 272 27.34 9.39 1.27
N LEU A 273 26.43 8.55 1.80
CA LEU A 273 25.00 8.53 1.45
C LEU A 273 24.14 8.75 2.70
N ALA A 274 23.08 9.56 2.58
CA ALA A 274 22.09 9.77 3.63
C ALA A 274 20.75 10.24 3.05
N LEU A 275 19.67 10.15 3.83
CA LEU A 275 18.46 10.94 3.57
C LEU A 275 18.75 12.40 3.93
N ALA A 276 18.58 13.31 2.96
CA ALA A 276 18.87 14.72 3.15
C ALA A 276 17.81 15.60 2.46
N LEU A 277 17.64 16.80 3.02
CA LEU A 277 16.88 17.90 2.42
C LEU A 277 17.66 18.51 1.23
N PRO A 278 16.98 19.29 0.37
CA PRO A 278 17.68 20.09 -0.66
C PRO A 278 18.74 21.01 -0.03
N GLY A 279 19.80 21.30 -0.77
CA GLY A 279 20.81 22.29 -0.37
C GLY A 279 21.94 21.78 0.53
N GLY A 280 22.04 20.48 0.80
CA GLY A 280 23.27 19.85 1.33
C GLY A 280 23.63 20.17 2.79
N LYS A 281 22.94 21.10 3.43
CA LYS A 281 23.17 21.52 4.84
C LYS A 281 22.52 20.62 5.88
N ALA A 282 21.77 19.60 5.46
CA ALA A 282 21.03 18.75 6.38
C ALA A 282 21.95 17.79 7.15
N PRO A 283 21.67 17.56 8.45
CA PRO A 283 22.36 16.54 9.23
C PRO A 283 22.12 15.15 8.62
N ILE A 284 23.05 14.22 8.88
CA ILE A 284 22.93 12.82 8.45
C ILE A 284 21.69 12.24 9.15
N LEU A 285 20.57 12.11 8.44
CA LEU A 285 19.44 11.34 8.94
C LEU A 285 19.87 9.86 8.92
N ARG A 286 20.24 9.35 10.09
CA ARG A 286 20.54 7.92 10.27
C ARG A 286 19.31 7.11 9.87
N PRO A 287 19.47 5.85 9.39
CA PRO A 287 18.33 5.01 9.04
C PRO A 287 17.26 4.91 10.12
N ALA A 288 17.64 4.84 11.39
CA ALA A 288 16.71 4.86 12.51
C ALA A 288 15.86 6.14 12.59
N LEU A 289 16.45 7.32 12.34
CA LEU A 289 15.70 8.58 12.35
C LEU A 289 14.72 8.67 11.17
N GLY A 290 15.09 8.16 10.00
CA GLY A 290 14.16 8.07 8.86
C GLY A 290 12.96 7.17 9.16
N VAL A 291 13.20 6.05 9.85
CA VAL A 291 12.15 5.14 10.33
C VAL A 291 11.24 5.82 11.36
N LEU A 292 11.82 6.53 12.34
CA LEU A 292 11.07 7.24 13.38
C LEU A 292 10.24 8.38 12.80
N LEU A 293 10.77 9.17 11.87
CA LEU A 293 10.03 10.22 11.19
C LEU A 293 8.85 9.65 10.40
N ALA A 294 9.08 8.59 9.63
CA ALA A 294 8.03 7.88 8.91
C ALA A 294 6.90 7.40 9.84
N LEU A 295 7.26 6.78 10.97
CA LEU A 295 6.30 6.30 11.96
C LEU A 295 5.55 7.46 12.62
N ALA A 296 6.25 8.53 13.02
CA ALA A 296 5.67 9.69 13.65
C ALA A 296 4.66 10.41 12.74
N LEU A 297 4.97 10.54 11.44
CA LEU A 297 4.05 11.12 10.46
C LEU A 297 2.78 10.26 10.30
N TYR A 298 2.95 8.95 10.15
CA TYR A 298 1.82 8.03 10.02
C TYR A 298 0.94 8.03 11.29
N ALA A 299 1.55 7.93 12.47
CA ALA A 299 0.87 7.94 13.76
C ALA A 299 0.22 9.31 14.06
N GLY A 300 0.86 10.41 13.65
CA GLY A 300 0.33 11.76 13.84
C GLY A 300 -0.96 11.99 13.04
N VAL A 301 -0.99 11.60 11.76
CA VAL A 301 -2.19 11.74 10.93
C VAL A 301 -3.32 10.83 11.41
N THR A 302 -3.02 9.55 11.63
CA THR A 302 -4.04 8.57 12.06
C THR A 302 -4.54 8.87 13.47
N GLY A 303 -3.67 9.29 14.39
CA GLY A 303 -4.01 9.70 15.74
C GLY A 303 -4.87 10.97 15.77
N LEU A 304 -4.54 11.98 14.97
CA LEU A 304 -5.34 13.22 14.87
C LEU A 304 -6.76 12.92 14.39
N VAL A 305 -6.92 12.11 13.34
CA VAL A 305 -8.24 11.70 12.84
C VAL A 305 -8.99 10.80 13.85
N GLY A 306 -8.24 9.99 14.61
CA GLY A 306 -8.77 9.23 15.74
C GLY A 306 -9.40 10.11 16.82
N LEU A 307 -8.73 11.21 17.17
CA LEU A 307 -9.20 12.17 18.19
C LEU A 307 -10.43 12.97 17.73
N THR A 308 -10.58 13.23 16.42
CA THR A 308 -11.75 13.93 15.88
C THR A 308 -12.98 13.04 15.66
N GLY A 309 -12.92 11.77 16.09
CA GLY A 309 -14.01 10.80 15.95
C GLY A 309 -14.12 10.16 14.56
N GLY A 310 -13.26 10.53 13.60
CA GLY A 310 -13.22 10.01 12.23
C GLY A 310 -12.61 8.60 12.10
N TRP A 311 -12.83 7.73 13.09
CA TRP A 311 -12.22 6.40 13.15
C TRP A 311 -13.23 5.26 13.31
N LYS A 312 -14.46 5.58 13.74
CA LYS A 312 -15.52 4.59 13.96
C LYS A 312 -16.50 4.61 12.81
N THR A 313 -16.80 3.43 12.27
CA THR A 313 -17.86 3.24 11.28
C THR A 313 -19.24 3.58 11.87
N CYS A 314 -20.14 4.10 11.03
CA CYS A 314 -21.55 4.28 11.38
C CYS A 314 -22.37 2.98 11.33
N VAL A 315 -21.83 1.91 10.75
CA VAL A 315 -22.54 0.63 10.61
C VAL A 315 -22.66 -0.03 11.97
N THR A 316 -23.90 -0.24 12.41
CA THR A 316 -24.19 -0.78 13.75
C THR A 316 -24.03 -2.31 13.79
N PRO A 317 -23.76 -2.92 14.96
CA PRO A 317 -23.76 -4.37 15.11
C PRO A 317 -25.07 -5.03 14.65
N ALA A 318 -26.21 -4.42 14.94
CA ALA A 318 -27.52 -4.90 14.49
C ALA A 318 -27.66 -4.87 12.96
N GLU A 319 -27.06 -3.88 12.30
CA GLU A 319 -27.00 -3.83 10.85
C GLU A 319 -26.11 -4.94 10.28
N TYR A 320 -24.92 -5.15 10.84
CA TYR A 320 -24.06 -6.28 10.45
C TYR A 320 -24.74 -7.64 10.64
N GLN A 321 -25.47 -7.83 11.74
CA GLN A 321 -26.24 -9.04 12.03
C GLN A 321 -27.29 -9.35 10.94
N ARG A 322 -27.88 -8.32 10.33
CA ARG A 322 -28.83 -8.48 9.22
C ARG A 322 -28.11 -8.73 7.89
N ARG A 323 -27.02 -8.01 7.62
CA ARG A 323 -26.39 -7.99 6.29
C ARG A 323 -25.45 -9.17 6.02
N ILE A 324 -24.65 -9.58 7.02
CA ILE A 324 -23.59 -10.57 6.82
C ILE A 324 -24.13 -11.99 6.52
N PRO A 325 -25.22 -12.48 7.15
CA PRO A 325 -25.79 -13.78 6.77
C PRO A 325 -26.26 -13.84 5.31
N GLU A 326 -26.80 -12.74 4.80
CA GLU A 326 -27.31 -12.62 3.43
C GLU A 326 -26.26 -12.11 2.42
N ILE A 327 -24.98 -12.11 2.79
CA ILE A 327 -23.92 -11.46 2.01
C ILE A 327 -23.75 -12.03 0.60
N GLN A 328 -24.23 -13.24 0.33
CA GLN A 328 -24.20 -13.85 -1.01
C GLN A 328 -25.34 -13.38 -1.92
N SER A 329 -26.34 -12.66 -1.40
CA SER A 329 -27.45 -12.15 -2.19
C SER A 329 -26.99 -11.10 -3.24
N PRO A 330 -27.70 -10.97 -4.37
CA PRO A 330 -27.39 -9.97 -5.41
C PRO A 330 -27.31 -8.53 -4.89
N LEU A 331 -27.98 -8.23 -3.77
CA LEU A 331 -27.97 -6.91 -3.12
C LEU A 331 -26.57 -6.46 -2.68
N TYR A 332 -25.66 -7.42 -2.42
CA TYR A 332 -24.26 -7.16 -2.06
C TYR A 332 -23.30 -7.48 -3.21
N THR A 333 -23.79 -7.50 -4.46
CA THR A 333 -22.93 -7.56 -5.64
C THR A 333 -22.54 -6.15 -6.03
N HIS A 334 -21.29 -5.95 -6.46
CA HIS A 334 -20.85 -4.67 -7.00
C HIS A 334 -21.82 -4.25 -8.14
N PRO A 335 -22.22 -2.98 -8.27
CA PRO A 335 -23.23 -2.57 -9.26
C PRO A 335 -22.94 -3.00 -10.72
N MET A 336 -21.66 -3.03 -11.12
CA MET A 336 -21.24 -3.56 -12.44
C MET A 336 -21.20 -5.10 -12.55
N GLY A 337 -21.33 -5.83 -11.45
CA GLY A 337 -21.38 -7.30 -11.42
C GLY A 337 -22.80 -7.88 -11.48
N LEU A 338 -23.83 -7.02 -11.47
CA LEU A 338 -25.22 -7.43 -11.67
C LEU A 338 -25.49 -7.68 -13.16
N ASN A 339 -26.28 -8.71 -13.46
CA ASN A 339 -26.77 -8.93 -14.82
C ASN A 339 -27.57 -7.67 -15.26
N PRO A 340 -27.58 -7.24 -16.54
CA PRO A 340 -28.33 -6.04 -16.95
C PRO A 340 -29.81 -6.09 -16.55
N ALA A 341 -30.40 -7.29 -16.43
CA ALA A 341 -31.77 -7.50 -15.96
C ALA A 341 -31.97 -7.26 -14.45
N GLU A 342 -30.90 -7.31 -13.65
CA GLU A 342 -30.91 -7.12 -12.19
C GLU A 342 -30.50 -5.69 -11.79
N ARG A 343 -30.01 -4.90 -12.75
CA ARG A 343 -29.83 -3.46 -12.57
C ARG A 343 -31.23 -2.84 -12.50
N GLY A 344 -31.63 -2.37 -11.32
CA GLY A 344 -32.79 -1.48 -11.19
C GLY A 344 -32.70 -0.30 -12.16
N PRO A 345 -33.82 0.38 -12.47
CA PRO A 345 -33.91 1.31 -13.58
C PRO A 345 -32.74 2.30 -13.57
N GLU A 346 -31.90 2.18 -14.60
CA GLU A 346 -30.77 3.05 -14.87
C GLU A 346 -31.33 4.48 -14.91
N LYS A 347 -31.00 5.31 -13.90
CA LYS A 347 -31.25 6.75 -13.97
C LYS A 347 -30.33 7.32 -15.05
N LYS A 348 -30.72 7.15 -16.31
CA LYS A 348 -30.15 7.87 -17.45
C LYS A 348 -30.16 9.35 -17.11
N GLY A 349 -29.01 9.98 -17.33
CA GLY A 349 -28.72 11.34 -16.94
C GLY A 349 -29.84 12.31 -17.29
N ARG A 350 -30.13 13.22 -16.36
CA ARG A 350 -30.64 14.52 -16.73
C ARG A 350 -29.46 15.30 -17.30
N GLU A 351 -29.57 15.56 -18.60
CA GLU A 351 -28.81 16.57 -19.34
C GLU A 351 -28.82 17.94 -18.66
#